data_AF-A0A3M6HSV1-F1
#
_entry.id   AF-A0A3M6HSV1-F1
#
_cell.length_a   1.000
_cell.length_b   1.000
_cell.length_c   1.000
_cell.angle_alpha   90.00
_cell.angle_beta   90.00
_cell.angle_gamma   90.00
#
_symmetry.space_group_name_H-M   'P 1'
#
loop_
_entity.id
_entity.type
_entity.pdbx_description
1 polymer ?
#
loop_
_entity_poly.entity_id
_entity_poly.type
_entity_poly.pdbx_seq_one_letter_code
_entity_poly.pdbx_strand_id
1 'polypeptide(L)'
;MAHYTASVAVHSDLRLVALTAPRGNRFFIWDLDSGALKLDAPLPDCAGVGAVADGFIVTSGQGRCRFYDCRKAQLLAKPLDLPAGLWDNHLHLAQAG
;
A
#
# COMPACT_ATOMS: atom_id res chain seq x y z
N MET A 1 -22.93 -8.01 0.29
CA MET A 1 -22.61 -6.61 -0.08
C MET A 1 -21.41 -6.17 0.75
N ALA A 2 -20.24 -5.82 0.24
CA ALA A 2 -19.67 -5.89 -1.10
C ALA A 2 -18.13 -5.95 -0.90
N HIS A 3 -17.43 -6.67 -1.77
CA HIS A 3 -15.98 -6.54 -1.86
C HIS A 3 -15.68 -5.07 -2.20
N TYR A 4 -14.80 -4.42 -1.43
CA TYR A 4 -14.46 -3.01 -1.58
C TYR A 4 -12.94 -2.86 -1.57
N THR A 5 -12.45 -2.14 -2.58
CA THR A 5 -11.07 -1.67 -2.68
C THR A 5 -11.04 -0.20 -2.27
N ALA A 6 -10.27 0.14 -1.23
CA ALA A 6 -10.19 1.52 -0.75
C ALA A 6 -9.28 2.40 -1.57
N SER A 7 -8.15 1.86 -1.98
CA SER A 7 -7.13 2.59 -2.68
C SER A 7 -6.34 1.63 -3.56
N VAL A 8 -5.87 2.14 -4.68
CA VAL A 8 -5.03 1.43 -5.65
C VAL A 8 -3.89 2.34 -6.06
N ALA A 9 -2.68 1.80 -6.16
CA ALA A 9 -1.53 2.51 -6.67
C ALA A 9 -0.79 1.64 -7.69
N VAL A 10 -0.40 2.27 -8.80
CA VAL A 10 0.40 1.65 -9.85
C VAL A 10 1.83 2.19 -9.72
N HIS A 11 2.79 1.28 -9.63
CA HIS A 11 4.21 1.58 -9.73
C HIS A 11 4.70 1.16 -11.12
N SER A 12 4.76 2.13 -12.03
CA SER A 12 5.05 1.86 -13.44
C SER A 12 6.47 1.35 -13.67
N ASP A 13 7.47 1.87 -12.95
CA ASP A 13 8.87 1.49 -13.18
C ASP A 13 9.19 0.09 -12.65
N LEU A 14 8.61 -0.29 -11.51
CA LEU A 14 8.77 -1.64 -10.93
C LEU A 14 7.78 -2.65 -11.50
N ARG A 15 6.86 -2.22 -12.39
CA ARG A 15 5.78 -3.05 -12.94
C ARG A 15 4.93 -3.71 -11.84
N LEU A 16 4.49 -2.93 -10.86
CA LEU A 16 3.67 -3.43 -9.73
C LEU A 16 2.36 -2.67 -9.58
N VAL A 17 1.34 -3.35 -9.06
CA VAL A 17 0.11 -2.74 -8.58
C VAL A 17 -0.14 -3.16 -7.15
N ALA A 18 -0.55 -2.20 -6.32
CA ALA A 18 -0.89 -2.43 -4.93
C ALA A 18 -2.32 -1.98 -4.64
N LEU A 19 -3.03 -2.70 -3.77
CA LEU A 19 -4.39 -2.32 -3.36
C LEU A 19 -4.67 -2.61 -1.89
N THR A 20 -5.54 -1.81 -1.29
CA THR A 20 -6.08 -2.00 0.06
C THR A 20 -7.50 -2.57 -0.02
N ALA A 21 -7.76 -3.63 0.75
CA ALA A 21 -9.06 -4.29 0.84
C ALA A 21 -9.56 -4.25 2.30
N PRO A 22 -10.23 -3.16 2.75
CA PRO A 22 -10.51 -2.95 4.17
C PRO A 22 -11.45 -3.98 4.77
N ARG A 23 -12.44 -4.44 3.99
CA ARG A 23 -13.35 -5.50 4.43
C ARG A 23 -12.64 -6.84 4.66
N GLY A 24 -11.52 -7.07 3.96
CA GLY A 24 -10.67 -8.23 4.17
C GLY A 24 -9.56 -8.00 5.20
N ASN A 25 -9.34 -6.76 5.67
CA ASN A 25 -8.14 -6.38 6.42
C ASN A 25 -6.85 -6.82 5.71
N ARG A 26 -6.79 -6.65 4.38
CA ARG A 26 -5.66 -7.07 3.55
C ARG A 26 -5.06 -5.91 2.77
N PHE A 27 -3.76 -6.04 2.52
CA PHE A 27 -2.99 -5.25 1.58
C PHE A 27 -2.28 -6.20 0.62
N PHE A 28 -2.36 -5.90 -0.66
CA PHE A 28 -1.82 -6.77 -1.69
C PHE A 28 -0.89 -6.03 -2.63
N ILE A 29 0.07 -6.77 -3.21
CA ILE A 29 0.92 -6.31 -4.31
C ILE A 29 1.00 -7.42 -5.36
N TRP A 30 0.77 -7.08 -6.63
CA TRP A 30 0.95 -7.97 -7.78
C TRP A 30 2.01 -7.45 -8.74
N ASP A 31 2.63 -8.38 -9.44
CA ASP A 31 3.30 -8.13 -10.70
C ASP A 31 2.27 -7.73 -11.77
N LEU A 32 2.47 -6.60 -12.44
CA LEU A 32 1.54 -6.10 -13.44
C LEU A 32 1.57 -6.88 -14.76
N ASP A 33 2.72 -7.48 -15.09
CA ASP A 33 2.91 -8.10 -16.41
C ASP A 33 2.46 -9.57 -16.37
N SER A 34 2.84 -10.29 -15.32
CA SER A 34 2.47 -11.71 -15.14
C SER A 34 1.17 -11.92 -14.34
N GLY A 35 0.70 -10.92 -13.61
CA GLY A 35 -0.41 -11.06 -12.66
C GLY A 35 -0.07 -11.87 -11.40
N ALA A 36 1.21 -12.22 -11.20
CA ALA A 36 1.65 -12.99 -10.04
C ALA A 36 1.48 -12.18 -8.74
N LEU A 37 0.88 -12.80 -7.73
CA LEU A 37 0.76 -12.22 -6.40
C LEU A 37 2.14 -12.21 -5.72
N LYS A 38 2.67 -11.01 -5.42
CA LYS A 38 3.96 -10.83 -4.73
C LYS A 38 3.80 -10.65 -3.22
N LEU A 39 2.70 -10.05 -2.78
CA LEU A 39 2.40 -9.85 -1.37
C LEU A 39 0.91 -9.99 -1.09
N ASP A 40 0.60 -10.70 -0.02
CA ASP A 40 -0.72 -10.69 0.62
C ASP A 40 -0.53 -10.57 2.14
N ALA A 41 -0.64 -9.34 2.63
CA ALA A 41 -0.31 -8.98 4.00
C ALA A 41 -1.56 -8.62 4.81
N PRO A 42 -1.62 -9.01 6.10
CA PRO A 42 -2.63 -8.50 7.01
C PRO A 42 -2.39 -7.01 7.27
N LEU A 43 -3.42 -6.21 7.05
CA LEU A 43 -3.44 -4.79 7.39
C LEU A 43 -4.84 -4.41 7.88
N PRO A 44 -5.09 -4.52 9.19
CA PRO A 44 -6.36 -4.11 9.78
C PRO A 44 -6.63 -2.64 9.53
N ASP A 45 -7.88 -2.33 9.18
CA ASP A 45 -8.34 -0.96 8.92
C ASP A 45 -7.46 -0.24 7.88
N CYS A 46 -7.04 -0.97 6.83
CA CYS A 46 -6.24 -0.41 5.75
C CYS A 46 -6.99 0.73 5.04
N ALA A 47 -6.24 1.74 4.62
CA ALA A 47 -6.79 2.98 4.08
C ALA A 47 -6.16 3.29 2.71
N GLY A 48 -5.31 4.31 2.62
CA GLY A 48 -4.66 4.72 1.37
C GLY A 48 -3.42 3.89 1.01
N VAL A 49 -3.10 3.83 -0.28
CA VAL A 49 -1.79 3.37 -0.78
C VAL A 49 -1.26 4.34 -1.84
N GLY A 50 0.04 4.59 -1.82
CA GLY A 50 0.73 5.44 -2.80
C GLY A 50 2.04 4.81 -3.26
N ALA A 51 2.36 4.95 -4.54
CA ALA A 51 3.60 4.45 -5.13
C ALA A 51 4.74 5.46 -4.98
N VAL A 52 5.83 5.06 -4.33
CA VAL A 52 7.06 5.85 -4.18
C VAL A 52 8.20 5.18 -4.95
N ALA A 53 9.33 5.88 -5.15
CA ALA A 53 10.44 5.41 -5.99
C ALA A 53 10.79 3.93 -5.80
N ASP A 54 10.90 3.47 -4.55
CA ASP A 54 11.33 2.11 -4.23
C ASP A 54 10.20 1.14 -3.87
N GLY A 55 8.92 1.54 -3.98
CA GLY A 55 7.80 0.64 -3.68
C GLY A 55 6.53 1.37 -3.26
N PHE A 56 5.94 0.99 -2.12
CA PHE A 56 4.64 1.51 -1.71
C PHE A 56 4.63 2.00 -0.27
N ILE A 57 3.92 3.10 -0.04
CA ILE A 57 3.48 3.54 1.28
C ILE A 57 2.01 3.15 1.42
N VAL A 58 1.65 2.54 2.55
CA VAL A 58 0.27 2.18 2.87
C VAL A 58 -0.11 2.66 4.27
N THR A 59 -1.31 3.23 4.40
CA THR A 59 -1.85 3.76 5.66
C THR A 59 -2.97 2.89 6.21
N SER A 60 -3.31 3.14 7.47
CA SER A 60 -4.49 2.56 8.14
C SER A 60 -5.16 3.62 9.00
N GLY A 61 -6.48 3.51 9.20
CA GLY A 61 -7.24 4.38 10.08
C GLY A 61 -6.79 4.31 11.54
N GLN A 62 -6.10 3.24 11.95
CA GLN A 62 -5.45 3.10 13.27
C GLN A 62 -4.16 3.94 13.45
N GLY A 63 -3.89 4.90 12.55
CA GLY A 63 -2.74 5.80 12.63
C GLY A 63 -1.39 5.21 12.24
N ARG A 64 -1.38 4.00 11.68
CA ARG A 64 -0.14 3.36 11.21
C ARG A 64 0.11 3.66 9.74
N CYS A 65 1.37 3.92 9.43
CA CYS A 65 1.88 4.02 8.07
C CYS A 65 3.04 3.04 7.90
N ARG A 66 3.09 2.33 6.77
CA ARG A 66 4.12 1.33 6.47
C ARG A 66 4.68 1.56 5.08
N PHE A 67 5.99 1.46 4.96
CA PHE A 67 6.70 1.38 3.69
C PHE A 67 7.03 -0.07 3.35
N TYR A 68 6.75 -0.46 2.11
CA TYR A 68 7.17 -1.70 1.50
C TYR A 68 8.21 -1.40 0.42
N ASP A 69 9.43 -1.87 0.67
CA ASP A 69 10.57 -1.76 -0.23
C ASP A 69 10.52 -2.89 -1.26
N CYS A 70 10.04 -2.56 -2.45
CA CYS A 70 9.74 -3.51 -3.52
C CYS A 70 10.94 -3.85 -4.41
N ARG A 71 12.13 -3.33 -4.08
CA ARG A 71 13.39 -3.71 -4.74
C ARG A 71 14.03 -4.92 -4.07
N LYS A 72 13.53 -5.32 -2.90
CA LYS A 72 13.98 -6.49 -2.16
C LYS A 72 13.20 -7.73 -2.58
N ALA A 73 13.87 -8.88 -2.53
CA ALA A 73 13.25 -10.18 -2.78
C ALA A 73 12.12 -10.48 -1.77
N GLN A 74 12.28 -10.04 -0.52
CA GLN A 74 11.26 -10.18 0.52
C GLN A 74 10.62 -8.83 0.83
N LEU A 75 9.29 -8.79 0.73
CA LEU A 75 8.47 -7.60 0.96
C LEU A 75 8.07 -7.52 2.44
N LEU A 76 8.90 -6.86 3.24
CA LEU A 76 8.65 -6.63 4.66
C LEU A 76 8.13 -5.21 4.92
N ALA A 77 7.12 -5.12 5.76
CA ALA A 77 6.60 -3.85 6.24
C ALA A 77 7.64 -3.15 7.12
N LYS A 78 8.00 -1.91 6.77
CA LYS A 78 8.77 -1.01 7.63
C LYS A 78 7.83 0.07 8.17
N PRO A 79 7.62 0.20 9.49
CA PRO A 79 6.86 1.31 10.03
C PRO A 79 7.48 2.65 9.63
N LEU A 80 6.64 3.62 9.28
CA LEU A 80 7.07 5.01 9.10
C LEU A 80 6.71 5.80 10.35
N ASP A 81 7.64 6.64 10.79
CA ASP A 81 7.44 7.56 11.90
C ASP A 81 6.71 8.82 11.40
N LEU A 82 5.38 8.71 11.29
CA LEU A 82 4.50 9.80 10.90
C LEU A 82 3.65 10.23 12.11
N PRO A 83 3.20 11.50 12.15
CA PRO A 83 2.28 11.95 13.18
C PRO A 83 1.08 11.02 13.32
N ALA A 84 0.70 10.73 14.56
CA ALA A 84 -0.50 9.96 14.84
C ALA A 84 -1.72 10.73 14.30
N GLY A 85 -2.46 10.09 13.39
CA GLY A 85 -3.67 10.66 12.80
C GLY A 85 -4.54 9.55 12.22
N LEU A 86 -5.84 9.76 12.11
CA LEU A 86 -6.72 8.81 11.44
C LEU A 86 -6.55 9.02 9.92
N TRP A 87 -5.89 8.08 9.26
CA TRP A 87 -5.71 8.14 7.81
C TRP A 87 -6.94 7.62 7.09
N ASP A 88 -7.39 8.32 6.05
CA ASP A 88 -8.40 7.84 5.12
C ASP A 88 -7.77 7.27 3.85
N ASN A 89 -8.60 6.95 2.85
CA ASN A 89 -8.15 6.35 1.60
C ASN A 89 -7.57 7.34 0.58
N HIS A 90 -7.62 8.66 0.83
CA HIS A 90 -7.13 9.72 -0.07
C HIS A 90 -5.67 10.08 0.23
N LEU A 91 -4.77 9.09 0.15
CA LEU A 91 -3.34 9.34 0.30
C LEU A 91 -2.78 10.04 -0.94
N HIS A 92 -2.27 11.26 -0.76
CA HIS A 92 -1.56 12.01 -1.79
C HIS A 92 -0.07 12.07 -1.49
N LEU A 93 0.76 11.84 -2.51
CA LEU A 93 2.20 12.08 -2.45
C LEU A 93 2.47 13.53 -2.82
N ALA A 94 3.10 14.27 -1.92
CA ALA A 94 3.57 15.61 -2.23
C ALA A 94 4.71 15.51 -3.27
N GLN A 95 4.63 16.29 -4.34
CA GLN A 95 5.77 16.47 -5.22
C GLN A 95 6.77 17.38 -4.52
N ALA A 96 8.02 16.92 -4.40
CA ALA A 96 9.10 17.83 -4.04
C ALA A 96 9.32 18.78 -5.23
N GLY A 97 9.24 20.08 -4.97
CA GLY A 97 9.57 21.12 -5.95
C GLY A 97 11.08 21.24 -6.20
#